data_AF-A0A1C6IAQ1-F1
#
_entry.id   AF-A0A1C6IAQ1-F1
#
_cell.length_a   1.000
_cell.length_b   1.000
_cell.length_c   1.000
_cell.angle_alpha   90.00
_cell.angle_beta   90.00
_cell.angle_gamma   90.00
#
_symmetry.space_group_name_H-M   'P 1'
#
loop_
_entity.id
_entity.type
_entity.pdbx_description
1 polymer ?
#
loop_
_entity_poly.entity_id
_entity_poly.type
_entity_poly.pdbx_seq_one_letter_code
_entity_poly.pdbx_strand_id
1 'polypeptide(L)'
;MKREHKLYNVILPIWMLFLFPQIWAIVIPGNLIIDCLVLFLTLLALKHQGKGGVMKQLWWKFWLLGFAADAVGVAWMFLGFLLYLPFGSAWENSVGHIMHNPFAHPAAFLWTLVGVTLAGVCIYFFDKKAMGRCELLTPREKHIIALTMAVVTAPWLFFIPMY
;
A
#
# COMPACT_ATOMS: atom_id res chain seq x y z
N MET A 1 15.38 24.95 -32.17
CA MET A 1 14.50 23.90 -31.62
C MET A 1 14.78 23.78 -30.13
N LYS A 2 13.85 24.24 -29.27
CA LYS A 2 13.95 24.04 -27.83
C LYS A 2 13.75 22.54 -27.55
N ARG A 3 14.77 21.87 -27.00
CA ARG A 3 14.61 20.54 -26.41
C ARG A 3 13.81 20.74 -25.13
N GLU A 4 12.50 20.59 -25.21
CA GLU A 4 11.71 20.37 -24.01
C GLU A 4 12.12 19.01 -23.46
N HIS A 5 12.93 19.04 -22.40
CA HIS A 5 13.14 17.88 -21.56
C HIS A 5 11.79 17.55 -20.95
N LYS A 6 11.06 16.67 -21.63
CA LYS A 6 9.89 15.97 -21.10
C LYS A 6 10.37 15.14 -19.91
N LEU A 7 10.43 15.76 -18.74
CA LEU A 7 10.41 15.12 -17.43
C LEU A 7 9.03 14.45 -17.24
N TYR A 8 8.63 13.63 -18.20
CA TYR A 8 7.40 12.86 -18.12
C TYR A 8 7.71 11.70 -17.19
N ASN A 9 7.23 11.84 -15.96
CA ASN A 9 6.77 10.71 -15.17
C ASN A 9 7.82 9.66 -14.87
N VAL A 10 8.77 10.04 -14.02
CA VAL A 10 9.47 9.08 -13.17
C VAL A 10 8.55 8.60 -12.03
N ILE A 11 7.25 8.45 -12.31
CA ILE A 11 6.45 7.51 -11.53
C ILE A 11 6.81 6.19 -12.21
N LEU A 12 7.61 5.39 -11.53
CA LEU A 12 8.08 4.12 -12.06
C LEU A 12 6.96 3.12 -11.82
N PRO A 13 6.54 2.31 -12.82
CA PRO A 13 5.53 1.29 -12.61
C PRO A 13 5.95 0.46 -11.39
N ILE A 14 5.02 0.08 -10.51
CA ILE A 14 5.39 -0.62 -9.27
C ILE A 14 6.22 -1.90 -9.54
N TRP A 15 6.06 -2.48 -10.73
CA TRP A 15 6.84 -3.59 -11.28
C TRP A 15 8.33 -3.29 -11.51
N MET A 16 8.72 -2.03 -11.72
CA MET A 16 10.12 -1.62 -11.85
C MET A 16 10.93 -1.81 -10.56
N LEU A 17 10.27 -1.97 -9.39
CA LEU A 17 10.96 -2.34 -8.15
C LEU A 17 11.76 -3.63 -8.30
N PHE A 18 11.27 -4.60 -9.08
CA PHE A 18 11.98 -5.85 -9.32
C PHE A 18 13.19 -5.69 -10.24
N LEU A 19 13.13 -4.75 -11.19
CA LEU A 19 14.19 -4.48 -12.17
C LEU A 19 15.29 -3.56 -11.61
N PHE A 20 14.95 -2.72 -10.63
CA PHE A 20 15.80 -1.63 -10.16
C PHE A 20 15.89 -1.65 -8.62
N PRO A 21 16.71 -2.54 -8.05
CA PRO A 21 16.80 -2.75 -6.60
C PRO A 21 17.21 -1.48 -5.82
N GLN A 22 17.95 -0.55 -6.44
CA GLN A 22 18.25 0.75 -5.80
C GLN A 22 17.01 1.58 -5.43
N ILE A 23 15.86 1.38 -6.08
CA ILE A 23 14.61 2.10 -5.71
C ILE A 23 14.13 1.67 -4.33
N TRP A 24 14.44 0.45 -3.88
CA TRP A 24 14.10 -0.04 -2.55
C TRP A 24 14.72 0.82 -1.46
N ALA A 25 15.91 1.39 -1.70
CA ALA A 25 16.56 2.31 -0.77
C ALA A 25 15.75 3.58 -0.53
N ILE A 26 14.81 3.93 -1.42
CA ILE A 26 13.90 5.07 -1.28
C ILE A 26 12.53 4.62 -0.77
N VAL A 27 11.98 3.54 -1.32
CA VAL A 27 10.63 3.06 -0.98
C VAL A 27 10.55 2.50 0.44
N ILE A 28 11.58 1.78 0.90
CA ILE A 28 11.64 1.27 2.27
C ILE A 28 11.56 2.40 3.31
N PRO A 29 12.44 3.41 3.29
CA PRO A 29 12.36 4.50 4.25
C PRO A 29 11.15 5.40 4.01
N GLY A 30 10.73 5.58 2.75
CA GLY A 30 9.52 6.34 2.41
C GLY A 30 8.27 5.74 3.06
N ASN A 31 8.07 4.43 2.94
CA ASN A 31 6.94 3.72 3.56
C ASN A 31 7.00 3.86 5.10
N LEU A 32 8.18 3.66 5.70
CA LEU A 32 8.37 3.84 7.14
C LEU A 32 7.98 5.25 7.62
N ILE A 33 8.36 6.29 6.87
CA ILE A 33 8.03 7.68 7.19
C ILE A 33 6.51 7.88 7.16
N ILE A 34 5.83 7.35 6.12
CA ILE A 34 4.38 7.46 5.98
C ILE A 34 3.68 6.73 7.14
N ASP A 35 4.06 5.49 7.46
CA ASP A 35 3.48 4.73 8.56
C ASP A 35 3.64 5.45 9.90
N CYS A 36 4.84 5.99 10.17
CA CYS A 36 5.11 6.75 11.38
C CYS A 36 4.29 8.04 11.43
N LEU A 37 4.15 8.73 10.30
CA LEU A 37 3.37 9.97 10.18
C LEU A 37 1.89 9.70 10.43
N VAL A 38 1.31 8.67 9.80
CA VAL A 38 -0.10 8.30 9.95
C VAL A 38 -0.39 7.88 11.38
N LEU A 39 0.47 7.06 12.00
CA LEU A 39 0.34 6.68 13.41
C LEU A 39 0.40 7.92 14.32
N PHE A 40 1.36 8.81 14.11
CA PHE A 40 1.52 10.02 14.91
C PHE A 40 0.30 10.95 14.79
N LEU A 41 -0.17 11.20 13.57
CA LEU A 41 -1.36 12.01 13.32
C LEU A 41 -2.62 11.39 13.94
N THR A 42 -2.74 10.06 13.88
CA THR A 42 -3.86 9.35 14.51
C THR A 42 -3.83 9.49 16.02
N LEU A 43 -2.65 9.34 16.65
CA LEU A 43 -2.48 9.54 18.09
C LEU A 43 -2.72 11.00 18.50
N LEU A 44 -2.36 11.95 17.65
CA LEU A 44 -2.62 13.37 17.86
C LEU A 44 -4.13 13.66 17.81
N ALA A 45 -4.84 13.11 16.84
CA ALA A 45 -6.29 13.22 16.71
C ALA A 45 -7.02 12.58 17.91
N LEU A 46 -6.47 11.48 18.45
CA LEU A 46 -6.95 10.83 19.67
C LEU A 46 -6.56 11.56 20.96
N LYS A 47 -5.76 12.62 20.89
CA LYS A 47 -5.23 13.38 22.03
C LYS A 47 -4.48 12.50 23.05
N HIS A 48 -3.83 11.44 22.56
CA HIS A 48 -3.13 10.48 23.40
C HIS A 48 -1.85 11.09 23.98
N GLN A 49 -1.70 11.07 25.31
CA GLN A 49 -0.58 11.71 26.02
C GLN A 49 0.74 10.91 25.88
N GLY A 50 0.65 9.58 25.73
CA GLY A 50 1.79 8.65 25.64
C GLY A 50 2.34 8.38 24.23
N LYS A 51 2.13 9.29 23.28
CA LYS A 51 2.39 9.07 21.84
C LYS A 51 3.81 8.60 21.50
N GLY A 52 4.83 9.13 22.18
CA GLY A 52 6.22 8.70 21.96
C GLY A 52 6.51 7.26 22.40
N GLY A 53 5.86 6.79 23.47
CA GLY A 53 5.99 5.41 23.95
C GLY A 53 5.34 4.42 22.98
N VAL A 54 4.14 4.76 22.50
CA VAL A 54 3.42 3.98 21.49
C VAL A 54 4.22 3.88 20.19
N MET A 55 4.74 5.01 19.68
CA MET A 55 5.57 5.01 18.47
C MET A 55 6.81 4.13 18.65
N LYS A 56 7.57 4.27 19.74
CA LYS A 56 8.78 3.45 19.98
C LYS A 56 8.50 1.95 20.04
N GLN A 57 7.33 1.55 20.53
CA GLN A 57 6.97 0.14 20.64
C GLN A 57 6.42 -0.45 19.33
N LEU A 58 5.75 0.37 18.50
CA LEU A 58 4.98 -0.11 17.34
C LEU A 58 5.61 0.21 15.99
N TRP A 59 6.49 1.21 15.86
CA TRP A 59 7.01 1.69 14.57
C TRP A 59 7.55 0.57 13.68
N TRP A 60 8.42 -0.30 14.21
CA TRP A 60 9.04 -1.38 13.43
C TRP A 60 8.03 -2.49 13.09
N LYS A 61 7.01 -2.69 13.94
CA LYS A 61 5.98 -3.72 13.72
C LYS A 61 5.03 -3.30 12.62
N PHE A 62 4.53 -2.07 12.67
CA PHE A 62 3.65 -1.53 11.63
C PHE A 62 4.36 -1.49 10.30
N TRP A 63 5.61 -1.06 10.30
CA TRP A 63 6.43 -1.09 9.09
C TRP A 63 6.60 -2.50 8.49
N LEU A 64 6.96 -3.49 9.30
CA LEU A 64 7.13 -4.87 8.80
C LEU A 64 5.80 -5.49 8.33
N LEU A 65 4.71 -5.22 9.06
CA LEU A 65 3.39 -5.76 8.76
C LEU A 65 2.73 -5.07 7.57
N GLY A 66 2.94 -3.76 7.41
CA GLY A 66 2.58 -2.99 6.23
C GLY A 66 3.26 -3.57 4.99
N PHE A 67 4.58 -3.80 5.06
CA PHE A 67 5.31 -4.50 3.98
C PHE A 67 4.77 -5.89 3.67
N ALA A 68 4.39 -6.67 4.70
CA ALA A 68 3.79 -7.98 4.50
C ALA A 68 2.42 -7.88 3.81
N ALA A 69 1.61 -6.88 4.14
CA ALA A 69 0.32 -6.63 3.50
C ALA A 69 0.46 -6.10 2.06
N ASP A 70 1.44 -5.23 1.81
CA ASP A 70 1.78 -4.77 0.47
C ASP A 70 2.20 -5.94 -0.43
N ALA A 71 2.95 -6.91 0.12
CA ALA A 71 3.31 -8.13 -0.60
C ALA A 71 2.07 -8.96 -1.00
N VAL A 72 1.03 -9.01 -0.17
CA VAL A 72 -0.26 -9.64 -0.51
C VAL A 72 -0.94 -8.89 -1.66
N GLY A 73 -0.95 -7.56 -1.61
CA GLY A 73 -1.48 -6.72 -2.68
C GLY A 73 -0.75 -6.94 -4.01
N VAL A 74 0.59 -6.95 -3.98
CA VAL A 74 1.43 -7.24 -5.17
C VAL A 74 1.18 -8.65 -5.69
N ALA A 75 1.09 -9.66 -4.81
CA ALA A 75 0.80 -11.03 -5.20
C ALA A 75 -0.57 -11.15 -5.89
N TRP A 76 -1.58 -10.41 -5.42
CA TRP A 76 -2.89 -10.32 -6.07
C TRP A 76 -2.82 -9.68 -7.45
N MET A 77 -2.07 -8.58 -7.59
CA MET A 77 -1.86 -7.94 -8.88
C MET A 77 -1.11 -8.86 -9.85
N PHE A 78 -0.15 -9.65 -9.34
CA PHE A 78 0.61 -10.62 -10.12
C PHE A 78 -0.26 -11.82 -10.56
N LEU A 79 -1.21 -12.25 -9.74
CA LEU A 79 -2.23 -13.22 -10.16
C LEU A 79 -3.02 -12.73 -11.37
N GLY A 80 -3.34 -11.44 -11.44
CA GLY A 80 -3.95 -10.82 -12.62
C GLY A 80 -3.15 -11.06 -13.90
N PHE A 81 -1.81 -11.00 -13.83
CA PHE A 81 -0.94 -11.35 -14.94
C PHE A 81 -0.96 -12.86 -15.26
N LEU A 82 -0.90 -13.73 -14.25
CA LEU A 82 -0.95 -15.18 -14.44
C LEU A 82 -2.25 -15.68 -15.08
N LEU A 83 -3.37 -14.98 -14.85
CA LEU A 83 -4.66 -15.29 -15.47
C LEU A 83 -4.65 -15.09 -17.00
N TYR A 84 -3.66 -14.40 -17.57
CA TYR A 84 -3.46 -14.41 -19.02
C TYR A 84 -3.20 -15.82 -19.57
N LEU A 85 -2.54 -16.70 -18.81
CA LEU A 85 -2.23 -18.07 -19.24
C LEU A 85 -3.48 -18.92 -19.54
N PRO A 86 -4.48 -19.01 -18.63
CA PRO A 86 -5.71 -19.77 -18.90
C PRO A 86 -6.77 -19.03 -19.72
N PHE A 87 -6.83 -17.69 -19.68
CA PHE A 87 -7.91 -16.91 -20.31
C PHE A 87 -7.52 -16.22 -21.63
N GLY A 88 -6.22 -16.13 -21.94
CA GLY A 88 -5.70 -15.60 -23.20
C GLY A 88 -6.30 -14.24 -23.57
N SER A 89 -6.80 -14.14 -24.81
CA SER A 89 -7.35 -12.90 -25.39
C SER A 89 -8.56 -12.33 -24.65
N ALA A 90 -9.32 -13.16 -23.92
CA ALA A 90 -10.46 -12.68 -23.12
C ALA A 90 -10.01 -11.81 -21.94
N TRP A 91 -8.77 -11.98 -21.47
CA TRP A 91 -8.20 -11.26 -20.34
C TRP A 91 -7.12 -10.24 -20.73
N GLU A 92 -6.60 -10.32 -21.95
CA GLU A 92 -5.54 -9.46 -22.50
C GLU A 92 -5.84 -7.97 -22.31
N ASN A 93 -7.02 -7.51 -22.73
CA ASN A 93 -7.42 -6.11 -22.55
C ASN A 93 -7.47 -5.69 -21.07
N SER A 94 -7.95 -6.58 -20.19
CA SER A 94 -8.03 -6.27 -18.75
C SER A 94 -6.63 -6.18 -18.12
N VAL A 95 -5.72 -7.09 -18.45
CA VAL A 95 -4.32 -7.07 -17.94
C VAL A 95 -3.59 -5.82 -18.39
N GLY A 96 -3.71 -5.44 -19.66
CA GLY A 96 -3.12 -4.20 -20.17
C GLY A 96 -3.59 -2.98 -19.36
N HIS A 97 -4.89 -2.87 -19.09
CA HIS A 97 -5.42 -1.79 -18.28
C HIS A 97 -5.04 -1.88 -16.80
N ILE A 98 -4.90 -3.07 -16.20
CA ILE A 98 -4.40 -3.24 -14.82
C ILE A 98 -2.99 -2.64 -14.67
N MET A 99 -2.14 -2.76 -15.69
CA MET A 99 -0.74 -2.29 -15.63
C MET A 99 -0.56 -0.81 -15.97
N HIS A 100 -1.45 -0.25 -16.79
CA HIS A 100 -1.32 1.13 -17.31
C HIS A 100 -2.38 2.08 -16.78
N ASN A 101 -3.66 1.71 -16.82
CA ASN A 101 -4.74 2.57 -16.38
C ASN A 101 -5.95 1.75 -15.91
N PRO A 102 -6.04 1.46 -14.60
CA PRO A 102 -7.14 0.66 -14.06
C PRO A 102 -8.50 1.32 -14.28
N PHE A 103 -8.57 2.65 -14.40
CA PHE A 103 -9.82 3.38 -14.62
C PHE A 103 -10.37 3.26 -16.05
N ALA A 104 -9.55 2.84 -17.01
CA ALA A 104 -9.96 2.71 -18.40
C ALA A 104 -10.85 1.48 -18.67
N HIS A 105 -10.87 0.49 -17.77
CA HIS A 105 -11.65 -0.73 -17.95
C HIS A 105 -12.29 -1.20 -16.64
N PRO A 106 -13.61 -1.49 -16.61
CA PRO A 106 -14.30 -1.88 -15.38
C PRO A 106 -13.70 -3.10 -14.67
N ALA A 107 -13.29 -4.13 -15.42
CA ALA A 107 -12.67 -5.32 -14.83
C ALA A 107 -11.29 -5.02 -14.23
N ALA A 108 -10.51 -4.12 -14.84
CA ALA A 108 -9.21 -3.72 -14.33
C ALA A 108 -9.37 -2.91 -13.04
N PHE A 109 -10.31 -1.96 -13.02
CA PHE A 109 -10.66 -1.19 -11.83
C PHE A 109 -11.07 -2.11 -10.67
N LEU A 110 -12.00 -3.04 -10.91
CA LEU A 110 -12.47 -3.96 -9.87
C LEU A 110 -11.34 -4.89 -9.39
N TRP A 111 -10.49 -5.37 -10.29
CA TRP A 111 -9.34 -6.20 -9.92
C TRP A 111 -8.36 -5.45 -9.00
N THR A 112 -7.99 -4.23 -9.39
CA THR A 112 -7.13 -3.35 -8.59
C THR A 112 -7.77 -3.01 -7.25
N LEU A 113 -9.08 -2.72 -7.23
CA LEU A 113 -9.83 -2.44 -6.00
C LEU A 113 -9.79 -3.63 -5.04
N VAL A 114 -9.95 -4.85 -5.54
CA VAL A 114 -9.82 -6.05 -4.70
C VAL A 114 -8.42 -6.16 -4.13
N GLY A 115 -7.37 -5.92 -4.93
CA GLY A 115 -5.98 -5.94 -4.45
C GLY A 115 -5.70 -4.93 -3.34
N VAL A 116 -6.12 -3.68 -3.52
CA VAL A 116 -5.97 -2.61 -2.50
C VAL A 116 -6.80 -2.92 -1.26
N THR A 117 -8.04 -3.41 -1.43
CA THR A 117 -8.90 -3.79 -0.31
C THR A 117 -8.33 -4.96 0.47
N LEU A 118 -7.79 -5.98 -0.20
CA LEU A 118 -7.14 -7.12 0.45
C LEU A 118 -5.93 -6.69 1.27
N ALA A 119 -5.07 -5.83 0.70
CA ALA A 119 -3.94 -5.27 1.42
C ALA A 119 -4.39 -4.46 2.65
N GLY A 120 -5.38 -3.57 2.50
CA GLY A 120 -5.96 -2.81 3.62
C GLY A 120 -6.54 -3.71 4.72
N VAL A 121 -7.28 -4.77 4.34
CA VAL A 121 -7.81 -5.76 5.30
C VAL A 121 -6.66 -6.48 6.03
N CYS A 122 -5.60 -6.87 5.33
CA CYS A 122 -4.40 -7.45 5.94
C CYS A 122 -3.76 -6.47 6.94
N ILE A 123 -3.55 -5.19 6.57
CA ILE A 123 -3.02 -4.14 7.45
C ILE A 123 -3.86 -4.06 8.72
N TYR A 124 -5.19 -3.96 8.59
CA TYR A 124 -6.09 -3.86 9.74
C TYR A 124 -5.90 -5.02 10.73
N PHE A 125 -5.90 -6.26 10.23
CA PHE A 125 -5.78 -7.44 11.10
C PHE A 125 -4.38 -7.56 11.71
N PHE A 126 -3.34 -7.27 10.94
CA PHE A 126 -1.96 -7.32 11.39
C PHE A 126 -1.68 -6.27 12.46
N ASP A 127 -2.06 -5.01 12.21
CA ASP A 127 -1.84 -3.92 13.15
C ASP A 127 -2.66 -4.11 14.43
N LYS A 128 -3.92 -4.56 14.31
CA LYS A 128 -4.75 -4.91 15.46
C LYS A 128 -4.11 -6.02 16.31
N LYS A 129 -3.55 -7.04 15.67
CA LYS A 129 -2.81 -8.13 16.35
C LYS A 129 -1.52 -7.61 17.01
N ALA A 130 -0.78 -6.74 16.35
CA ALA A 130 0.46 -6.14 16.87
C ALA A 130 0.18 -5.25 18.10
N MET A 131 -0.88 -4.44 18.03
CA MET A 131 -1.34 -3.59 19.13
C MET A 131 -1.99 -4.36 20.27
N GLY A 132 -2.45 -5.60 20.05
CA GLY A 132 -3.02 -6.44 21.10
C GLY A 132 -2.13 -6.52 22.34
N ARG A 133 -0.80 -6.53 22.15
CA ARG A 133 0.23 -6.58 23.21
C ARG A 133 0.67 -5.21 23.74
N CYS A 134 0.10 -4.11 23.26
CA CYS A 134 0.41 -2.77 23.73
C CYS A 134 -0.60 -2.35 24.82
N GLU A 135 -0.14 -2.25 26.06
CA GLU A 135 -0.98 -1.84 27.21
C GLU A 135 -1.24 -0.33 27.23
N LEU A 136 -0.44 0.44 26.50
CA LEU A 136 -0.56 1.91 26.41
C LEU A 136 -1.82 2.35 25.66
N LEU A 137 -2.48 1.45 24.92
CA LEU A 137 -3.63 1.78 24.08
C LEU A 137 -4.89 1.11 24.60
N THR A 138 -5.98 1.87 24.65
CA THR A 138 -7.33 1.34 24.91
C THR A 138 -7.83 0.53 23.71
N PRO A 139 -8.78 -0.41 23.90
CA PRO A 139 -9.36 -1.18 22.79
C PRO A 139 -9.95 -0.29 21.67
N ARG A 140 -10.52 0.87 22.05
CA ARG A 140 -11.07 1.85 21.11
C ARG A 140 -9.98 2.51 20.27
N GLU A 141 -8.89 2.97 20.90
CA GLU A 141 -7.76 3.57 20.18
C GLU A 141 -7.11 2.56 19.23
N LYS A 142 -6.95 1.29 19.66
CA LYS A 142 -6.43 0.22 18.80
C LYS A 142 -7.28 0.02 17.54
N HIS A 143 -8.59 0.05 17.69
CA HIS A 143 -9.50 -0.09 16.55
C HIS A 143 -9.40 1.09 15.58
N ILE A 144 -9.40 2.32 16.11
CA ILE A 144 -9.28 3.54 15.30
C ILE A 144 -7.93 3.58 14.58
N ILE A 145 -6.83 3.29 15.28
CA ILE A 145 -5.49 3.24 14.68
C ILE A 145 -5.42 2.20 13.58
N ALA A 146 -5.86 0.96 13.84
CA ALA A 146 -5.83 -0.10 12.83
C ALA A 146 -6.66 0.26 11.59
N LEU A 147 -7.82 0.90 11.78
CA LEU A 147 -8.67 1.33 10.68
C LEU A 147 -8.02 2.48 9.89
N THR A 148 -7.46 3.48 10.57
CA THR A 148 -6.79 4.60 9.92
C THR A 148 -5.57 4.13 9.13
N MET A 149 -4.74 3.25 9.70
CA MET A 149 -3.62 2.64 8.98
C MET A 149 -4.14 1.89 7.75
N ALA A 150 -5.08 0.97 7.91
CA ALA A 150 -5.64 0.18 6.80
C ALA A 150 -6.23 1.02 5.66
N VAL A 151 -6.81 2.18 5.94
CA VAL A 151 -7.38 3.05 4.91
C VAL A 151 -6.31 3.97 4.32
N VAL A 152 -5.42 4.54 5.11
CA VAL A 152 -4.48 5.57 4.62
C VAL A 152 -3.24 4.95 4.00
N THR A 153 -2.74 3.85 4.55
CA THR A 153 -1.50 3.20 4.12
C THR A 153 -1.73 2.01 3.18
N ALA A 154 -2.98 1.72 2.80
CA ALA A 154 -3.26 0.80 1.70
C ALA A 154 -2.53 1.25 0.41
N PRO A 155 -2.20 0.31 -0.50
CA PRO A 155 -1.38 0.58 -1.68
C PRO A 155 -2.18 1.27 -2.79
N TRP A 156 -2.71 2.46 -2.51
CA TRP A 156 -3.47 3.30 -3.46
C TRP A 156 -2.67 3.66 -4.71
N LEU A 157 -1.34 3.56 -4.64
CA LEU A 157 -0.46 3.72 -5.79
C LEU A 157 -0.81 2.76 -6.93
N PHE A 158 -1.46 1.62 -6.66
CA PHE A 158 -1.93 0.71 -7.72
C PHE A 158 -2.99 1.34 -8.65
N PHE A 159 -3.68 2.39 -8.21
CA PHE A 159 -4.64 3.10 -9.05
C PHE A 159 -4.04 4.22 -9.89
N ILE A 160 -2.78 4.62 -9.63
CA ILE A 160 -2.19 5.74 -10.37
C ILE A 160 -2.00 5.33 -11.82
N PRO A 161 -2.61 6.04 -12.79
CA PRO A 161 -2.45 5.73 -14.20
C PRO A 161 -1.06 6.13 -14.70
N MET A 162 -0.50 5.25 -15.50
CA MET A 162 0.87 5.25 -16.01
C MET A 162 0.84 5.24 -17.55
N TYR A 163 0.13 6.21 -18.13
CA TYR A 163 -0.04 6.48 -19.58
C TYR A 163 -0.53 5.33 -20.46
#